data_AF-A0A147KJA9-F1
#
_entry.id   AF-A0A147KJA9-F1
#
_cell.length_a   1.000
_cell.length_b   1.000
_cell.length_c   1.000
_cell.angle_alpha   90.00
_cell.angle_beta   90.00
_cell.angle_gamma   90.00
#
_symmetry.space_group_name_H-M   'P 1'
#
loop_
_entity.id
_entity.type
_entity.pdbx_description
1 polymer ?
#
loop_
_entity_poly.entity_id
_entity_poly.type
_entity_poly.pdbx_seq_one_letter_code
_entity_poly.pdbx_strand_id
1 'polypeptide(L)' 'MVTEVFTRKYCDPHAVNGEKVEATEVIQFAWDGVVREVDACEECKKDYDTRFEPLLDYSRPVKKRRTVKKAESTDAPVEG' A
#
# COMPACT_ATOMS: atom_id res chain seq x y z
N MET A 1 26.53 -22.21 -0.97
CA MET A 1 26.11 -21.27 0.10
C MET A 1 25.18 -20.26 -0.55
N VAL A 2 23.88 -20.34 -0.28
CA VAL A 2 22.90 -19.36 -0.77
C VAL A 2 23.03 -18.16 0.15
N THR A 3 23.62 -17.07 -0.33
CA THR A 3 23.55 -15.79 0.36
C THR A 3 22.13 -15.28 0.19
N GLU A 4 21.25 -15.61 1.13
CA GLU A 4 19.92 -15.00 1.20
C GLU A 4 20.12 -13.49 1.26
N VAL A 5 19.71 -12.81 0.19
CA VAL A 5 19.68 -11.36 0.13
C VAL A 5 18.54 -10.93 1.06
N PHE A 6 18.84 -10.82 2.35
CA PHE A 6 17.95 -10.15 3.29
C PHE A 6 17.90 -8.67 2.89
N THR A 7 16.92 -8.31 2.08
CA THR A 7 16.48 -6.92 1.94
C THR A 7 15.95 -6.50 3.31
N ARG A 8 16.84 -6.07 4.20
CA ARG A 8 16.48 -5.51 5.51
C ARG A 8 15.59 -4.30 5.23
N LYS A 9 14.28 -4.48 5.42
CA LYS A 9 13.31 -3.40 5.34
C LYS A 9 13.43 -2.58 6.61
N TYR A 10 13.53 -1.28 6.46
CA TYR A 10 13.61 -0.35 7.58
C TYR A 10 12.27 0.36 7.71
N CYS A 11 11.91 0.69 8.95
CA CYS A 11 10.73 1.50 9.22
C CYS A 11 10.93 2.86 8.55
N ASP A 12 10.17 3.16 7.49
CA ASP A 12 10.27 4.41 6.73
C ASP A 12 10.11 5.66 7.63
N PRO A 13 9.15 5.70 8.58
CA PRO A 13 9.06 6.78 9.56
C PRO A 13 10.34 7.04 10.36
N HIS A 14 11.04 5.98 10.76
CA HIS A 14 12.27 6.08 11.56
C HIS A 14 13.50 6.34 10.70
N ALA A 15 13.51 5.81 9.46
CA ALA A 15 14.56 6.06 8.48
C ALA A 15 14.67 7.56 8.15
N VAL A 16 13.54 8.29 8.07
CA VAL A 16 13.54 9.76 7.90
C VAL A 16 14.24 10.47 9.05
N ASN A 17 14.15 9.94 10.27
CA ASN A 17 14.79 10.48 11.47
C ASN A 17 16.24 9.96 11.66
N GLY A 18 16.74 9.14 10.75
CA GLY A 18 18.08 8.54 10.82
C GLY A 18 18.19 7.31 11.74
N GLU A 19 17.07 6.83 12.27
CA GLU A 19 17.02 5.67 13.16
C GLU A 19 16.73 4.39 12.36
N LYS A 20 17.64 3.41 12.45
CA LYS A 20 17.55 2.15 11.70
C LYS A 20 16.75 1.13 12.48
N VAL A 21 15.44 1.31 12.53
CA VAL A 21 14.51 0.33 13.10
C VAL A 21 14.08 -0.65 12.02
N GLU A 22 14.04 -1.94 12.35
CA GLU A 22 13.58 -2.98 11.41
C GLU A 22 12.06 -2.86 11.19
N ALA A 23 11.63 -2.88 9.93
CA ALA A 23 10.23 -2.93 9.59
C ALA A 23 9.73 -4.36 9.73
N THR A 24 8.82 -4.58 10.67
CA THR A 24 8.13 -5.85 10.89
C THR A 24 6.76 -5.89 10.22
N GLU A 25 6.23 -4.74 9.85
CA GLU A 25 4.84 -4.53 9.45
C GLU A 25 4.74 -3.63 8.21
N VAL A 26 3.60 -3.70 7.51
CA VAL A 26 3.31 -2.85 6.35
C VAL A 26 1.99 -2.12 6.57
N ILE A 27 2.00 -0.80 6.46
CA ILE A 27 0.81 0.05 6.55
C ILE A 27 0.33 0.35 5.12
N GLN A 28 -0.89 -0.09 4.80
CA GLN A 28 -1.55 0.27 3.55
C GLN A 28 -2.55 1.40 3.80
N PHE A 29 -2.43 2.49 3.04
CA PHE A 29 -3.37 3.62 3.13
C PHE A 29 -3.77 4.13 1.75
N ALA A 30 -4.97 4.69 1.66
CA ALA A 30 -5.48 5.30 0.43
C ALA A 30 -5.40 6.82 0.52
N TRP A 31 -4.71 7.44 -0.44
CA TRP A 31 -4.65 8.89 -0.58
C TRP A 31 -4.97 9.27 -2.03
N ASP A 32 -5.90 10.22 -2.24
CA ASP A 32 -6.40 10.61 -3.58
C ASP A 32 -6.85 9.41 -4.44
N GLY A 33 -7.42 8.39 -3.81
CA GLY A 33 -7.89 7.17 -4.50
C GLY A 33 -6.78 6.24 -5.00
N VAL A 34 -5.52 6.50 -4.61
CA VAL A 34 -4.37 5.62 -4.84
C VAL A 34 -4.01 4.93 -3.53
N VAL A 35 -3.90 3.61 -3.57
CA VAL A 35 -3.41 2.81 -2.44
C VAL A 35 -1.88 2.85 -2.43
N ARG A 36 -1.29 3.19 -1.29
CA ARG A 36 0.15 3.19 -1.05
C ARG A 36 0.49 2.28 0.11
N GLU A 37 1.72 1.80 0.12
CA GLU A 37 2.27 0.92 1.14
C GLU A 37 3.49 1.58 1.78
N VAL A 38 3.62 1.46 3.09
CA VAL A 38 4.73 1.99 3.89
C VAL A 38 5.24 0.89 4.81
N ASP A 39 6.55 0.67 4.80
CA ASP A 39 7.20 -0.29 5.70
C ASP A 39 7.35 0.36 7.09
N ALA A 40 6.83 -0.29 8.13
CA ALA A 40 6.72 0.27 9.48
C ALA A 40 7.12 -0.75 10.56
N CYS A 41 7.52 -0.25 11.74
CA CYS A 41 7.60 -1.07 12.95
C CYS A 41 6.23 -1.19 13.63
N GLU A 42 6.10 -2.13 14.57
CA GLU A 42 4.85 -2.35 15.31
C GLU A 42 4.33 -1.10 16.02
N GLU A 43 5.22 -0.26 16.54
CA GLU A 43 4.84 0.97 17.26
C GLU A 43 4.19 1.99 16.30
N CYS A 44 4.82 2.23 15.14
CA CYS A 44 4.27 3.12 14.13
C CYS A 44 2.92 2.62 13.59
N LYS A 45 2.74 1.30 13.47
CA LYS A 45 1.45 0.72 13.08
C LYS A 45 0.38 0.95 14.14
N LYS A 46 0.67 0.69 15.42
CA LYS A 46 -0.27 0.94 16.53
C LYS A 46 -0.68 2.41 16.62
N ASP A 47 0.27 3.32 16.45
CA ASP A 47 -0.02 4.77 16.42
C ASP A 47 -0.90 5.15 15.23
N TYR A 48 -0.66 4.57 14.07
CA TYR A 48 -1.50 4.75 12.89
C TYR A 48 -2.94 4.25 13.16
N ASP A 49 -3.10 3.01 13.62
CA ASP A 49 -4.40 2.43 13.89
C ASP A 49 -5.17 3.27 14.92
N THR A 50 -4.53 3.66 16.03
CA THR A 50 -5.15 4.50 17.06
C THR A 50 -5.66 5.85 16.53
N ARG A 51 -4.93 6.46 15.58
CA ARG A 51 -5.32 7.76 14.99
C ARG A 51 -6.41 7.64 13.93
N PHE A 52 -6.39 6.58 13.14
CA PHE A 52 -7.23 6.45 11.95
C PHE A 52 -8.44 5.54 12.15
N GLU A 53 -8.39 4.57 13.05
CA GLU A 53 -9.50 3.67 13.37
C GLU A 53 -10.79 4.41 13.77
N PRO A 54 -10.75 5.53 14.54
CA PRO A 54 -11.95 6.33 14.82
C PRO A 54 -12.53 7.05 13.59
N LEU A 55 -11.71 7.27 12.56
CA LEU A 55 -12.10 7.93 11.31
C LEU A 55 -12.65 6.93 10.27
N LEU A 56 -12.44 5.63 10.50
CA LEU A 56 -12.95 4.57 9.64
C LEU A 56 -14.44 4.33 9.93
N ASP A 57 -15.28 4.81 9.02
CA ASP A 57 -16.72 4.56 9.07
C ASP A 57 -17.03 3.16 8.50
N TYR A 58 -17.00 2.14 9.37
CA TYR A 58 -17.33 0.76 9.03
C TYR A 58 -18.82 0.54 8.67
N SER A 59 -19.68 1.55 8.87
CA SER A 59 -21.12 1.42 8.56
C SER A 59 -21.42 1.58 7.07
N ARG A 60 -20.50 2.19 6.30
CA ARG A 60 -20.71 2.45 4.87
C ARG A 60 -20.35 1.21 4.04
N PRO A 61 -21.29 0.65 3.27
CA PRO A 61 -20.96 -0.44 2.35
C PRO A 61 -19.96 0.07 1.31
N VAL A 62 -18.77 -0.56 1.28
CA VAL A 62 -17.73 -0.26 0.28
C VAL A 62 -18.33 -0.47 -1.10
N LYS A 63 -18.53 0.63 -1.85
CA LYS A 63 -19.00 0.55 -3.24
C LYS A 63 -17.99 -0.28 -4.03
N LYS A 64 -18.35 -1.52 -4.36
CA LYS A 64 -17.60 -2.34 -5.31
C LYS A 64 -17.49 -1.53 -6.59
N ARG A 65 -16.26 -1.12 -6.96
CA ARG A 65 -15.99 -0.48 -8.24
C ARG A 65 -16.52 -1.42 -9.33
N ARG A 66 -17.54 -0.98 -10.07
CA ARG A 66 -18.01 -1.70 -11.26
C ARG A 66 -16.83 -1.73 -12.22
N THR A 67 -16.27 -2.92 -12.47
CA THR A 67 -15.30 -3.14 -13.54
C THR A 67 -16.00 -2.79 -14.85
N VAL A 68 -15.74 -1.58 -15.36
CA VAL A 68 -16.12 -1.23 -16.72
C VAL A 68 -15.23 -2.10 -17.61
N LYS A 69 -15.81 -3.14 -18.22
CA LYS A 69 -15.18 -3.83 -19.34
C LYS A 69 -14.95 -2.77 -20.42
N LYS A 70 -13.70 -2.32 -20.52
CA LYS A 70 -13.24 -1.51 -21.64
C LYS A 70 -13.43 -2.39 -22.88
N ALA A 71 -14.35 -2.01 -23.76
CA ALA A 71 -14.49 -2.64 -25.05
C ALA A 71 -13.11 -2.59 -25.73
N GLU A 72 -12.60 -3.75 -26.13
CA GLU A 72 -11.39 -3.86 -26.95
C GLU A 72 -11.51 -2.91 -28.13
N SER A 73 -10.55 -2.00 -28.20
CA SER A 73 -10.31 -1.13 -29.34
C SER A 73 -9.82 -2.03 -30.46
N THR A 74 -10.67 -2.30 -31.44
CA THR A 74 -10.23 -2.92 -32.70
C THR A 74 -9.54 -1.83 -33.53
N ASP A 75 -8.22 -1.76 -33.41
CA ASP A 75 -7.28 -1.06 -34.29
C ASP A 75 -6.13 -2.07 -34.46
N ALA A 76 -6.06 -2.91 -35.50
CA ALA A 76 -5.66 -2.72 -36.91
C ALA A 76 -4.76 -3.97 -37.26
N PRO A 77 -4.45 -4.40 -38.51
CA PRO A 77 -4.13 -3.54 -39.65
C PRO A 77 -4.58 -4.00 -41.06
N VAL A 78 -4.39 -3.06 -41.99
CA VAL A 78 -4.25 -3.20 -43.44
C VAL A 78 -3.30 -4.34 -43.83
N GLU A 79 -3.69 -5.20 -44.78
CA GLU A 79 -2.90 -5.70 -45.93
C GLU A 79 -3.74 -6.65 -46.81
N GLY A 80 -3.67 -6.49 -48.14
CA GLY A 80 -4.18 -7.45 -49.15
C GLY A 80 -5.04 -6.84 -50.26
#